data_AF-A0A927E9X5-F1
#
_entry.id   AF-A0A927E9X5-F1
#
_cell.length_a   1.000
_cell.length_b   1.000
_cell.length_c   1.000
_cell.angle_alpha   90.00
_cell.angle_beta   90.00
_cell.angle_gamma   90.00
#
_symmetry.space_group_name_H-M   'P 1'
#
loop_
_entity.id
_entity.type
_entity.pdbx_description
1 polymer ?
#
loop_
_entity_poly.entity_id
_entity_poly.type
_entity_poly.pdbx_seq_one_letter_code
_entity_poly.pdbx_strand_id
1 'polypeptide(L)'
;MPSARPRPIGIGHNGGPPLQERKRRAETGKGTIGRYFDWRFAHRKAWKKPREVAISRQEKAEALGLTYEEYSLEIMERGYYPQPEHVETIKSRRAQRRKDGGVVGQSLKGMKLS
;
A
#
# COMPACT_ATOMS: atom_id res chain seq x y z
N MET A 1 26.20 -37.49 22.91
CA MET A 1 25.51 -36.23 22.54
C MET A 1 24.31 -36.56 21.66
N PRO A 2 23.05 -36.36 22.09
CA PRO A 2 21.91 -36.68 21.25
C PRO A 2 21.86 -35.75 20.02
N SER A 3 21.79 -36.38 18.84
CA SER A 3 21.67 -35.75 17.52
C SER A 3 20.33 -35.00 17.41
N ALA A 4 20.40 -33.68 17.23
CA ALA A 4 19.24 -32.83 16.96
C ALA A 4 18.73 -33.07 15.53
N ARG A 5 17.99 -34.16 15.30
CA ARG A 5 17.26 -34.35 14.04
C ARG A 5 16.06 -33.39 14.03
N PRO A 6 15.94 -32.49 13.05
CA PRO A 6 14.80 -31.58 12.98
C PRO A 6 13.52 -32.38 12.73
N ARG A 7 12.48 -32.12 13.54
CA ARG A 7 11.19 -32.81 13.42
C ARG A 7 10.53 -32.46 12.07
N PRO A 8 9.86 -33.41 11.41
CA PRO A 8 9.19 -33.15 10.14
C PRO A 8 8.09 -32.11 10.32
N ILE A 9 8.10 -31.11 9.44
CA ILE A 9 7.12 -30.03 9.37
C ILE A 9 5.76 -30.64 9.00
N GLY A 10 4.83 -30.66 9.96
CA GLY A 10 3.48 -31.20 9.79
C GLY A 10 2.54 -30.27 9.01
N ILE A 11 1.35 -30.79 8.68
CA ILE A 11 0.28 -30.04 8.01
C ILE A 11 -0.11 -28.83 8.88
N GLY A 12 -0.10 -27.63 8.29
CA GLY A 12 -0.41 -26.36 8.97
C GLY A 12 0.80 -25.53 9.39
N HIS A 13 2.03 -26.00 9.17
CA HIS A 13 3.23 -25.23 9.49
C HIS A 13 3.70 -24.40 8.29
N ASN A 14 3.85 -23.09 8.48
CA ASN A 14 4.32 -22.13 7.48
C ASN A 14 5.85 -22.13 7.24
N GLY A 15 6.58 -23.10 7.80
CA GLY A 15 8.03 -23.30 7.63
C GLY A 15 8.96 -22.18 8.11
N GLY A 16 8.43 -21.04 8.55
CA GLY A 16 9.21 -19.83 8.86
C GLY A 16 10.00 -19.29 7.66
N PRO A 17 10.49 -18.04 7.71
CA PRO A 17 11.51 -17.61 6.76
C PRO A 17 12.76 -18.49 6.96
N PRO A 18 13.40 -18.97 5.87
CA PRO A 18 14.56 -19.85 5.99
C PRO A 18 15.69 -19.17 6.76
N LEU A 19 16.35 -19.91 7.66
CA LEU A 19 17.45 -19.42 8.50
C LEU A 19 18.69 -19.00 7.68
N GLN A 20 18.79 -19.48 6.44
CA GLN A 20 19.83 -19.09 5.49
C GLN A 20 19.21 -18.22 4.40
N GLU A 21 19.91 -17.14 4.04
CA GLU A 21 19.48 -16.26 2.95
C GLU A 21 19.38 -17.06 1.65
N ARG A 22 18.15 -17.21 1.13
CA ARG A 22 17.95 -17.87 -0.16
C ARG A 22 18.61 -17.01 -1.23
N LYS A 23 19.56 -17.58 -1.99
CA LYS A 23 20.07 -16.97 -3.22
C LYS A 23 18.87 -16.50 -4.04
N ARG A 24 18.80 -15.19 -4.30
CA ARG A 24 17.72 -14.55 -5.05
C ARG A 24 17.64 -15.26 -6.40
N ARG A 25 16.58 -16.06 -6.63
CA ARG A 25 16.37 -16.76 -7.90
C ARG A 25 16.22 -15.70 -8.99
N ALA A 26 16.86 -15.93 -10.14
CA ALA A 26 16.87 -14.98 -11.25
C ALA A 26 15.45 -14.46 -11.56
N GLU A 27 15.34 -13.16 -11.85
CA GLU A 27 14.06 -12.46 -12.11
C GLU A 27 13.24 -13.10 -13.25
N THR A 28 13.90 -13.88 -14.13
CA THR A 28 13.31 -14.50 -15.33
C THR A 28 13.62 -16.00 -15.47
N GLY A 29 13.91 -16.72 -14.37
CA GLY A 29 14.36 -18.13 -14.43
C GLY A 29 13.32 -19.20 -14.02
N LYS A 30 13.24 -20.30 -14.78
CA LYS A 30 12.39 -21.49 -14.52
C LYS A 30 12.77 -22.17 -13.19
N GLY A 31 11.92 -22.03 -12.16
CA GLY A 31 12.10 -22.63 -10.83
C GLY A 31 11.08 -22.08 -9.82
N THR A 32 9.81 -22.42 -10.04
CA THR A 32 8.59 -21.79 -9.53
C THR A 32 8.42 -21.70 -8.01
N ILE A 33 8.31 -20.46 -7.49
CA ILE A 33 7.19 -19.97 -6.66
C ILE A 33 6.90 -18.53 -7.13
N GLY A 34 5.73 -18.29 -7.73
CA GLY A 34 5.12 -16.96 -7.95
C GLY A 34 5.81 -16.04 -8.96
N ARG A 35 5.22 -15.86 -10.15
CA ARG A 35 5.76 -14.99 -11.21
C ARG A 35 5.75 -13.55 -10.70
N TYR A 36 6.85 -12.81 -10.84
CA TYR A 36 6.91 -11.36 -10.55
C TYR A 36 5.70 -10.60 -11.11
N PHE A 37 5.25 -10.99 -12.31
CA PHE A 37 4.04 -10.46 -12.93
C PHE A 37 2.75 -10.83 -12.17
N ASP A 38 2.58 -12.07 -11.71
CA ASP A 38 1.43 -12.47 -10.89
C ASP A 38 1.38 -11.64 -9.60
N TRP A 39 2.52 -11.45 -8.92
CA TRP A 39 2.60 -10.58 -7.75
C TRP A 39 2.26 -9.13 -8.11
N ARG A 40 2.85 -8.58 -9.18
CA ARG A 40 2.57 -7.21 -9.64
C ARG A 40 1.09 -7.00 -9.98
N PHE A 41 0.46 -7.97 -10.63
CA PHE A 41 -0.96 -7.92 -10.96
C PHE A 41 -1.85 -8.08 -9.72
N ALA A 42 -1.53 -9.02 -8.83
CA ALA A 42 -2.23 -9.23 -7.57
C ALA A 42 -2.13 -7.99 -6.67
N HIS A 43 -0.93 -7.41 -6.57
CA HIS A 43 -0.68 -6.14 -5.90
C HIS A 43 -1.57 -5.05 -6.49
N ARG A 44 -1.48 -4.77 -7.81
CA ARG A 44 -2.31 -3.74 -8.45
C ARG A 44 -3.81 -3.96 -8.23
N LYS A 45 -4.28 -5.20 -8.24
CA LYS A 45 -5.68 -5.56 -8.00
C LYS A 45 -6.08 -5.33 -6.54
N ALA A 46 -5.24 -5.73 -5.58
CA ALA A 46 -5.48 -5.54 -4.16
C ALA A 46 -5.54 -4.05 -3.77
N TRP A 47 -4.75 -3.21 -4.45
CA TRP A 47 -4.75 -1.76 -4.25
C TRP A 47 -5.79 -1.02 -5.12
N LYS A 48 -6.59 -1.73 -5.96
CA LYS A 48 -7.69 -1.11 -6.71
C LYS A 48 -8.84 -0.81 -5.74
N LYS A 49 -9.11 0.47 -5.50
CA LYS A 49 -10.23 0.92 -4.67
C LYS A 49 -11.55 0.76 -5.43
N PRO A 50 -12.64 0.28 -4.78
CA PRO A 50 -13.97 0.32 -5.38
C PRO A 50 -14.31 1.75 -5.83
N ARG A 51 -14.92 1.88 -7.01
CA ARG A 51 -15.21 3.18 -7.63
C ARG A 51 -16.02 4.10 -6.69
N GLU A 52 -17.02 3.56 -6.02
CA GLU A 52 -17.88 4.29 -5.08
C GLU A 52 -17.09 4.87 -3.91
N VAL A 53 -16.15 4.10 -3.34
CA VAL A 53 -15.28 4.56 -2.26
C VAL A 53 -14.36 5.68 -2.74
N ALA A 54 -13.85 5.58 -3.98
CA ALA A 54 -13.02 6.63 -4.55
C ALA A 54 -13.81 7.94 -4.76
N ILE A 55 -15.04 7.84 -5.28
CA ILE A 55 -15.94 8.99 -5.48
C ILE A 55 -16.30 9.64 -4.14
N SER A 56 -16.76 8.86 -3.16
CA SER A 56 -17.12 9.40 -1.85
C SER A 56 -15.94 10.10 -1.17
N ARG A 57 -14.72 9.58 -1.30
CA ARG A 57 -13.51 10.24 -0.80
C ARG A 57 -13.18 11.52 -1.57
N GLN A 58 -13.38 11.52 -2.89
CA GLN A 58 -13.20 12.73 -3.71
C GLN A 58 -14.16 13.84 -3.25
N GLU A 59 -15.46 13.54 -3.13
CA GLU A 59 -16.48 14.50 -2.69
C GLU A 59 -16.17 15.07 -1.29
N LYS A 60 -15.78 14.21 -0.35
CA LYS A 60 -15.38 14.64 1.01
C LYS A 60 -14.11 15.48 1.01
N ALA A 61 -13.14 15.15 0.15
CA ALA A 61 -11.93 15.95 0.01
C ALA A 61 -12.26 17.33 -0.55
N GLU A 62 -13.09 17.41 -1.60
CA GLU A 62 -13.56 18.66 -2.21
C GLU A 62 -14.31 19.54 -1.21
N ALA A 63 -15.21 18.96 -0.40
CA ALA A 63 -15.93 19.67 0.65
C ALA A 63 -14.99 20.31 1.71
N LEU A 64 -13.81 19.73 1.92
CA LEU A 64 -12.79 20.23 2.86
C LEU A 64 -11.71 21.09 2.17
N GLY A 65 -11.77 21.28 0.85
CA GLY A 65 -10.72 21.96 0.08
C GLY A 65 -9.37 21.22 0.11
N LEU A 66 -9.41 19.89 0.25
CA LEU A 66 -8.26 18.98 0.21
C LEU A 66 -8.20 18.26 -1.13
N THR A 67 -7.03 17.73 -1.50
CA THR A 67 -6.98 16.76 -2.59
C THR A 67 -7.39 15.37 -2.11
N TYR A 68 -7.81 14.51 -3.04
CA TYR A 68 -8.11 13.11 -2.76
C TYR A 68 -6.97 12.37 -2.06
N GLU A 69 -5.74 12.65 -2.46
CA GLU A 69 -4.56 12.04 -1.86
C GLU A 69 -4.36 12.54 -0.43
N GLU A 70 -4.48 13.85 -0.19
CA GLU A 70 -4.38 14.39 1.16
C GLU A 70 -5.44 13.77 2.08
N TYR A 71 -6.68 13.66 1.61
CA TYR A 71 -7.76 13.02 2.37
C TYR A 71 -7.51 11.52 2.59
N SER A 72 -7.08 10.80 1.54
CA SER A 72 -6.82 9.36 1.61
C SER A 72 -5.62 9.02 2.50
N LEU A 73 -4.58 9.85 2.51
CA LEU A 73 -3.38 9.64 3.31
C LEU A 73 -3.66 9.77 4.80
N GLU A 74 -4.48 10.72 5.23
CA GLU A 74 -4.84 10.81 6.65
C GLU A 74 -5.59 9.55 7.12
N ILE A 75 -6.45 8.96 6.28
CA ILE A 75 -7.10 7.68 6.58
C ILE A 75 -6.07 6.54 6.67
N MET A 76 -5.12 6.48 5.74
CA MET A 76 -4.18 5.37 5.63
C MET A 76 -3.04 5.43 6.66
N GLU A 77 -2.55 6.62 6.97
CA GLU A 77 -1.41 6.83 7.88
C GLU A 77 -1.84 7.06 9.33
N ARG A 78 -2.96 7.76 9.53
CA ARG A 78 -3.41 8.18 10.87
C ARG A 78 -4.67 7.47 11.33
N GLY A 79 -5.37 6.77 10.43
CA GLY A 79 -6.54 5.97 10.78
C GLY A 79 -7.80 6.78 11.07
N TYR A 80 -7.84 8.09 10.76
CA TYR A 80 -9.02 8.92 10.97
C TYR A 80 -9.52 9.56 9.67
N TYR A 81 -10.82 9.85 9.63
CA TYR A 81 -11.43 10.62 8.54
C TYR A 81 -11.24 12.12 8.80
N PRO A 82 -10.62 12.88 7.88
CA PRO A 82 -10.44 14.32 8.03
C PRO A 82 -11.76 15.05 8.34
N GLN A 83 -11.68 15.97 9.28
CA GLN A 83 -12.76 16.87 9.71
C GLN A 83 -12.33 18.31 9.41
N PRO A 84 -13.25 19.29 9.43
CA PRO A 84 -12.92 20.70 9.19
C PRO A 84 -11.77 21.22 10.07
N GLU A 85 -11.71 20.78 11.34
CA GLU A 85 -10.67 21.15 12.31
C GLU A 85 -9.26 20.70 11.90
N HIS A 86 -9.15 19.62 11.12
CA HIS A 86 -7.86 19.07 10.69
C HIS A 86 -7.30 19.76 9.45
N VAL A 87 -8.11 20.52 8.71
CA VAL A 87 -7.77 21.03 7.37
C VAL A 87 -6.52 21.92 7.39
N GLU A 88 -6.43 22.84 8.34
CA GLU A 88 -5.27 23.74 8.44
C GLU A 88 -3.97 23.00 8.72
N THR A 89 -4.02 21.99 9.59
CA THR A 89 -2.86 21.14 9.89
C THR A 89 -2.45 20.30 8.67
N ILE A 90 -3.41 19.81 7.89
CA ILE A 90 -3.11 19.05 6.67
C ILE A 90 -2.48 19.96 5.61
N LYS A 91 -3.01 21.18 5.43
CA LYS A 91 -2.50 22.15 4.45
C LYS A 91 -1.09 22.64 4.81
N SER A 92 -0.78 22.86 6.09
CA SER A 92 0.55 23.32 6.53
C SER A 92 1.66 22.30 6.23
N ARG A 93 1.34 20.99 6.22
CA ARG A 93 2.29 19.91 5.90
C ARG A 93 2.68 19.83 4.41
N ARG A 94 2.01 20.56 3.50
CA ARG A 94 2.28 20.50 2.06
C ARG A 94 3.74 20.80 1.72
N ALA A 95 4.37 21.76 2.39
CA ALA A 95 5.78 22.09 2.15
C ALA A 95 6.69 20.90 2.49
N GLN A 96 6.47 20.27 3.64
CA GLN A 96 7.23 19.10 4.07
C GLN A 96 7.00 17.92 3.12
N ARG A 97 5.75 17.65 2.72
CA ARG A 97 5.43 16.60 1.73
C ARG A 97 6.18 16.79 0.41
N ARG A 98 6.28 18.03 -0.10
CA ARG A 98 7.08 18.31 -1.31
C ARG A 98 8.56 18.00 -1.10
N LYS A 99 9.11 18.33 0.07
CA LYS A 99 10.51 18.05 0.42
C LYS A 99 10.79 16.54 0.49
N ASP A 100 9.84 15.78 1.03
CA ASP A 100 9.94 14.32 1.18
C ASP A 100 9.70 13.55 -0.13
N GLY A 101 9.45 14.26 -1.24
CA GLY A 101 9.08 13.66 -2.53
C GLY A 101 7.65 13.09 -2.55
N GLY A 102 6.84 13.42 -1.54
CA GLY A 102 5.43 13.07 -1.47
C GLY A 102 4.61 13.83 -2.50
N VAL A 103 3.54 13.20 -2.97
CA VAL A 103 2.65 13.82 -3.94
C VAL A 103 1.86 14.94 -3.26
N VAL A 104 1.97 16.16 -3.81
CA VAL A 104 1.20 17.32 -3.35
C VAL A 104 0.44 17.86 -4.55
N GLY A 105 -0.89 17.79 -4.50
CA GLY A 105 -1.73 18.45 -5.50
C GLY A 105 -2.18 17.62 -6.70
N GLN A 106 -2.04 16.28 -6.73
CA GLN A 106 -2.74 15.49 -7.75
C GLN A 106 -4.24 15.52 -7.43
N SER A 107 -4.96 16.43 -8.08
CA SER A 107 -6.41 16.37 -8.15
C SER A 107 -6.80 15.24 -9.11
N LEU A 108 -7.72 14.36 -8.70
CA LEU A 108 -8.30 13.37 -9.62
C LEU A 108 -9.18 14.01 -10.71
N LYS A 109 -9.37 15.33 -10.68
CA LYS A 109 -10.15 16.09 -11.67
C LYS A 109 -9.52 15.93 -13.06
N GLY A 110 -10.02 14.97 -13.83
CA GLY A 110 -9.54 14.62 -15.18
C GLY A 110 -8.98 13.20 -15.32
N MET A 111 -8.74 12.45 -14.24
CA MET A 111 -8.34 11.05 -14.34
C MET A 111 -9.57 10.18 -14.56
N LYS A 112 -9.63 9.47 -15.70
CA LYS A 112 -10.67 8.46 -15.96
C LYS A 112 -10.58 7.36 -14.90
N LEU A 113 -11.51 7.36 -13.95
CA LEU A 113 -11.73 6.25 -13.02
C LEU A 113 -12.30 5.07 -13.81
N SER A 114 -11.44 4.11 -14.19
CA SER A 114 -11.80 2.85 -14.86
C SER A 114 -11.83 1.65 -13.92
#